data_AF-A0A7K2JVB0-F1
#
_entry.id   AF-A0A7K2JVB0-F1
#
_cell.length_a   1.000
_cell.length_b   1.000
_cell.length_c   1.000
_cell.angle_alpha   90.00
_cell.angle_beta   90.00
_cell.angle_gamma   90.00
#
_symmetry.space_group_name_H-M   'P 1'
#
loop_
_entity.id
_entity.type
_entity.pdbx_description
1 polymer ?
#
loop_
_entity_poly.entity_id
_entity_poly.type
_entity_poly.pdbx_seq_one_letter_code
_entity_poly.pdbx_strand_id
1 'polypeptide(L)'
;AGRPWRVGVADPLRPGGLAAVVSAAGAGELAVATSGTAERGAHIVDPRTGRPAVTDLVAVTVVGPRLTWADCWATAAFAMGSREGLRWLESLEGVEGLLMTAGDEVRCTGGLAGWLG
;
A
#
# COMPACT_ATOMS: atom_id res chain seq x y z
N ALA A 1 5.10 -29.17 7.32
CA ALA A 1 4.33 -27.95 7.03
C ALA A 1 5.08 -27.13 5.99
N GLY A 2 4.38 -26.48 5.04
CA GLY A 2 5.00 -25.61 4.04
C GLY A 2 5.49 -24.30 4.66
N ARG A 3 6.44 -23.62 4.00
CA ARG A 3 6.86 -22.27 4.38
C ARG A 3 5.73 -21.27 4.04
N PRO A 4 5.46 -20.26 4.87
CA PRO A 4 4.47 -19.23 4.55
C PRO A 4 4.89 -18.47 3.30
N TRP A 5 3.89 -17.96 2.56
CA TRP A 5 4.12 -17.09 1.42
C TRP A 5 4.82 -15.80 1.86
N ARG A 6 5.72 -15.33 1.00
CA ARG A 6 6.42 -14.06 1.13
C ARG A 6 6.18 -13.25 -0.14
N VAL A 7 5.61 -12.07 0.02
CA VAL A 7 5.20 -11.18 -1.05
C VAL A 7 6.14 -9.98 -1.04
N GLY A 8 6.91 -9.80 -2.11
CA GLY A 8 7.75 -8.62 -2.28
C GLY A 8 6.89 -7.41 -2.65
N VAL A 9 7.10 -6.30 -1.95
CA VAL A 9 6.57 -4.99 -2.32
C VAL A 9 7.64 -4.26 -3.12
N ALA A 10 7.39 -4.03 -4.40
CA ALA A 10 8.34 -3.38 -5.28
C ALA A 10 8.64 -1.95 -4.82
N ASP A 11 9.90 -1.53 -4.96
CA ASP A 11 10.29 -0.14 -4.79
C ASP A 11 10.10 0.62 -6.12
N PRO A 12 9.10 1.52 -6.22
CA PRO A 12 8.85 2.28 -7.46
C PRO A 12 9.98 3.26 -7.80
N LEU A 13 10.85 3.62 -6.85
CA LEU A 13 11.99 4.52 -7.07
C LEU A 13 13.28 3.76 -7.42
N ARG A 14 13.31 2.44 -7.21
CA ARG A 14 14.49 1.59 -7.44
C ARG A 14 14.08 0.33 -8.22
N PRO A 15 14.02 0.37 -9.56
CA PRO A 15 13.62 -0.76 -10.39
C PRO A 15 14.40 -2.04 -10.05
N GLY A 16 13.67 -3.14 -9.79
CA GLY A 16 14.25 -4.42 -9.35
C GLY A 16 14.52 -4.52 -7.84
N GLY A 17 14.35 -3.43 -7.09
CA GLY A 17 14.42 -3.40 -5.63
C GLY A 17 13.08 -3.68 -4.96
N LEU A 18 13.14 -4.03 -3.68
CA LEU A 18 11.97 -4.20 -2.82
C LEU A 18 11.97 -3.14 -1.72
N ALA A 19 10.83 -2.50 -1.51
CA ALA A 19 10.59 -1.62 -0.38
C ALA A 19 10.29 -2.41 0.91
N ALA A 20 9.65 -3.58 0.77
CA ALA A 20 9.34 -4.47 1.88
C ALA A 20 9.12 -5.91 1.41
N VAL A 21 9.09 -6.85 2.37
CA VAL A 21 8.59 -8.22 2.16
C VAL A 21 7.52 -8.48 3.22
N VAL A 22 6.32 -8.84 2.76
CA VAL A 22 5.16 -9.15 3.58
C VAL A 22 4.99 -10.65 3.67
N SER A 23 4.79 -11.19 4.87
CA SER A 23 4.71 -12.62 5.14
C SER A 23 3.33 -13.03 5.64
N ALA A 24 2.85 -14.18 5.18
CA ALA A 24 1.65 -14.83 5.73
C ALA A 24 1.94 -15.60 7.04
N ALA A 25 3.13 -15.45 7.63
CA ALA A 25 3.49 -16.14 8.87
C ALA A 25 2.55 -15.75 10.01
N GLY A 26 1.89 -16.73 10.63
CA GLY A 26 0.96 -16.48 11.73
C GLY A 26 -0.41 -15.94 11.31
N ALA A 27 -0.67 -15.81 9.99
CA ALA A 27 -1.96 -15.40 9.44
C ALA A 27 -2.62 -16.57 8.69
N GLY A 28 -3.94 -16.70 8.82
CA GLY A 28 -4.73 -17.66 8.04
C GLY A 28 -4.98 -17.19 6.59
N GLU A 29 -5.03 -15.88 6.40
CA GLU A 29 -5.30 -15.22 5.12
C GLU A 29 -4.34 -14.03 4.95
N LEU A 30 -3.89 -13.79 3.72
CA LEU A 30 -3.07 -12.64 3.36
C LEU A 30 -3.56 -12.09 2.02
N ALA A 31 -3.97 -10.82 2.02
CA ALA A 31 -4.18 -10.05 0.79
C ALA A 31 -3.25 -8.85 0.78
N VAL A 32 -2.63 -8.60 -0.38
CA VAL A 32 -1.73 -7.47 -0.61
C VAL A 32 -2.13 -6.83 -1.94
N ALA A 33 -2.33 -5.52 -1.96
CA ALA A 33 -2.60 -4.77 -3.18
C ALA A 33 -1.80 -3.47 -3.17
N THR A 34 -1.29 -3.08 -4.35
CA THR A 34 -0.49 -1.86 -4.52
C THR A 34 -1.11 -0.98 -5.59
N SER A 35 -1.31 0.29 -5.27
CA SER A 35 -1.73 1.34 -6.20
C SER A 35 -0.65 2.41 -6.28
N GLY A 36 -0.32 2.86 -7.48
CA GLY A 36 0.76 3.81 -7.68
C GLY A 36 0.90 4.24 -9.13
N THR A 37 1.84 5.14 -9.39
CA THR A 37 2.05 5.73 -10.72
C THR A 37 3.13 5.05 -11.54
N ALA A 38 3.94 4.16 -10.93
CA ALA A 38 5.06 3.51 -11.60
C ALA A 38 4.65 2.73 -12.87
N GLU A 39 3.50 2.04 -12.85
CA GLU A 39 3.08 1.16 -13.93
C GLU A 39 2.31 1.86 -15.07
N ARG A 40 1.56 2.93 -14.77
CA ARG A 40 0.63 3.57 -15.73
C ARG A 40 0.59 5.10 -15.65
N GLY A 41 1.55 5.72 -14.97
CA GLY A 41 1.54 7.17 -14.73
C GLY A 41 0.33 7.61 -13.91
N ALA A 42 -0.08 8.88 -14.09
CA ALA A 42 -1.13 9.55 -13.32
C ALA A 42 -2.55 9.12 -13.77
N HIS A 43 -2.91 7.86 -13.54
CA HIS A 43 -4.19 7.27 -13.93
C HIS A 43 -5.20 7.15 -12.78
N ILE A 44 -4.76 7.30 -11.54
CA ILE A 44 -5.64 7.30 -10.37
C ILE A 44 -6.32 8.66 -10.28
N VAL A 45 -7.66 8.65 -10.32
CA VAL A 45 -8.49 9.86 -10.35
C VAL A 45 -8.98 10.19 -8.94
N ASP A 46 -8.89 11.46 -8.57
CA ASP A 46 -9.57 11.96 -7.37
C ASP A 46 -11.05 12.25 -7.71
N PRO A 47 -12.00 11.51 -7.11
CA PRO A 47 -13.42 11.67 -7.43
C PRO A 47 -13.98 13.05 -7.06
N ARG A 48 -13.34 13.79 -6.15
CA ARG A 48 -13.77 15.15 -5.76
C ARG A 48 -13.54 16.17 -6.88
N THR A 49 -12.55 15.92 -7.73
CA THR A 49 -12.14 16.84 -8.79
C THR A 49 -12.38 16.29 -10.20
N GLY A 50 -12.54 14.98 -10.33
CA GLY A 50 -12.63 14.29 -11.62
C GLY A 50 -11.32 14.31 -12.42
N ARG A 51 -10.20 14.66 -11.79
CA ARG A 51 -8.86 14.77 -12.40
C ARG A 51 -7.89 13.77 -11.77
N PRO A 52 -6.74 13.48 -12.41
CA PRO A 52 -5.68 12.71 -11.77
C PRO A 52 -5.36 13.26 -10.38
N ALA A 53 -5.21 12.38 -9.39
CA ALA A 53 -4.95 12.75 -8.02
C ALA A 53 -3.64 13.55 -7.92
N VAL A 54 -3.72 14.73 -7.31
CA VAL A 54 -2.54 15.52 -6.95
C VAL A 54 -2.08 15.06 -5.58
N THR A 55 -0.99 14.31 -5.53
CA THR A 55 -0.53 13.60 -4.34
C THR A 55 1.00 13.63 -4.26
N ASP A 56 1.54 13.51 -3.05
CA ASP A 56 2.96 13.33 -2.79
C ASP A 56 3.41 11.86 -2.92
N LEU A 57 2.47 10.94 -3.15
CA LEU A 57 2.71 9.51 -3.22
C LEU A 57 3.15 9.03 -4.61
N VAL A 58 4.01 8.02 -4.62
CA VAL A 58 4.34 7.20 -5.80
C VAL A 58 3.75 5.80 -5.72
N ALA A 59 3.53 5.29 -4.51
CA ALA A 59 2.85 4.03 -4.28
C ALA A 59 2.20 3.97 -2.89
N VAL A 60 1.12 3.19 -2.79
CA VAL A 60 0.49 2.74 -1.56
C VAL A 60 0.29 1.23 -1.67
N THR A 61 0.80 0.48 -0.71
CA THR A 61 0.53 -0.94 -0.55
C THR A 61 -0.33 -1.15 0.68
N VAL A 62 -1.41 -1.90 0.54
CA VAL A 62 -2.32 -2.26 1.64
C VAL A 62 -2.27 -3.76 1.88
N VAL A 63 -2.19 -4.15 3.15
CA VAL A 63 -2.25 -5.52 3.64
C VAL A 63 -3.52 -5.69 4.46
N GLY A 64 -4.23 -6.79 4.25
CA GLY A 64 -5.46 -7.08 5.00
C GLY A 64 -6.04 -8.46 4.67
N PRO A 65 -7.27 -8.76 5.13
CA PRO A 65 -7.85 -10.09 4.99
C PRO A 65 -8.45 -10.38 3.60
N ARG A 66 -8.85 -9.35 2.84
CA ARG A 66 -9.58 -9.54 1.57
C ARG A 66 -9.03 -8.64 0.45
N LEU A 67 -8.71 -9.27 -0.68
CA LEU A 67 -8.08 -8.60 -1.82
C LEU A 67 -8.92 -7.46 -2.40
N THR A 68 -10.23 -7.68 -2.58
CA THR A 68 -11.13 -6.64 -3.10
C THR A 68 -11.03 -5.35 -2.30
N TRP A 69 -10.99 -5.45 -0.97
CA TRP A 69 -10.89 -4.28 -0.10
C TRP A 69 -9.49 -3.69 -0.07
N ALA A 70 -8.45 -4.52 0.00
CA ALA A 70 -7.07 -4.05 -0.08
C ALA A 70 -6.83 -3.21 -1.36
N ASP A 71 -7.35 -3.65 -2.50
CA ASP A 71 -7.25 -2.96 -3.78
C ASP A 71 -8.01 -1.60 -3.78
N CYS A 72 -9.26 -1.59 -3.30
CA CYS A 72 -10.03 -0.36 -3.14
C CYS A 72 -9.36 0.63 -2.19
N TRP A 73 -8.85 0.16 -1.05
CA TRP A 73 -8.21 1.00 -0.04
C TRP A 73 -6.87 1.55 -0.51
N ALA A 74 -6.07 0.76 -1.23
CA ALA A 74 -4.82 1.25 -1.83
C ALA A 74 -5.09 2.41 -2.80
N THR A 75 -6.10 2.26 -3.68
CA THR A 75 -6.50 3.31 -4.63
C THR A 75 -7.01 4.56 -3.90
N ALA A 76 -7.90 4.38 -2.92
CA ALA A 76 -8.49 5.49 -2.17
C ALA A 76 -7.42 6.25 -1.35
N ALA A 77 -6.56 5.54 -0.63
CA ALA A 77 -5.49 6.16 0.15
C ALA A 77 -4.47 6.88 -0.74
N PHE A 78 -4.17 6.35 -1.93
CA PHE A 78 -3.33 7.04 -2.92
C PHE A 78 -3.94 8.40 -3.31
N ALA A 79 -5.24 8.43 -3.59
CA ALA A 79 -5.97 9.65 -3.96
C ALA A 79 -6.09 10.66 -2.81
N MET A 80 -6.08 10.21 -1.56
CA MET A 80 -6.08 11.06 -0.35
C MET A 80 -4.72 11.71 -0.06
N GLY A 81 -3.62 11.14 -0.55
CA GLY A 81 -2.26 11.58 -0.24
C GLY A 81 -1.73 11.05 1.09
N SER A 82 -0.42 11.19 1.31
CA SER A 82 0.28 10.42 2.34
C SER A 82 -0.26 10.64 3.76
N ARG A 83 -0.55 11.89 4.13
CA ARG A 83 -0.97 12.25 5.48
C ARG A 83 -2.41 11.87 5.79
N GLU A 84 -3.32 12.07 4.84
CA GLU A 84 -4.74 11.73 5.03
C GLU A 84 -4.97 10.25 4.84
N GLY A 85 -4.38 9.66 3.79
CA GLY A 85 -4.43 8.23 3.51
C GLY A 85 -3.89 7.39 4.66
N LEU A 86 -2.75 7.75 5.25
CA LEU A 86 -2.20 7.01 6.40
C LEU A 86 -3.16 7.04 7.61
N ARG A 87 -3.66 8.24 7.98
CA ARG A 87 -4.60 8.38 9.11
C ARG A 87 -5.89 7.60 8.88
N TRP A 88 -6.36 7.56 7.63
CA TRP A 88 -7.55 6.81 7.28
C TRP A 88 -7.31 5.29 7.33
N LEU A 89 -6.20 4.80 6.80
CA LEU A 89 -5.84 3.38 6.89
C LEU A 89 -5.68 2.91 8.33
N GLU A 90 -5.05 3.71 9.21
CA GLU A 90 -4.97 3.44 10.66
C GLU A 90 -6.34 3.30 11.35
N SER A 91 -7.39 3.88 10.77
CA SER A 91 -8.74 3.79 11.33
C SER A 91 -9.48 2.51 10.94
N LEU A 92 -8.93 1.72 10.01
CA LEU A 92 -9.54 0.50 9.51
C LEU A 92 -9.03 -0.72 10.29
N GLU A 93 -9.94 -1.48 10.89
CA GLU A 93 -9.59 -2.66 11.67
C GLU A 93 -8.99 -3.77 10.79
N GLY A 94 -7.82 -4.30 11.21
CA GLY A 94 -7.15 -5.39 10.52
C GLY A 94 -6.55 -5.02 9.17
N VAL A 95 -6.27 -3.73 8.95
CA VAL A 95 -5.68 -3.19 7.72
C VAL A 95 -4.37 -2.51 8.05
N GLU A 96 -3.35 -2.82 7.26
CA GLU A 96 -2.05 -2.15 7.37
C GLU A 96 -1.65 -1.52 6.03
N GLY A 97 -0.87 -0.45 6.08
CA GLY A 97 -0.47 0.33 4.92
C GLY A 97 1.01 0.65 4.91
N LEU A 98 1.62 0.61 3.72
CA LEU A 98 2.94 1.14 3.40
C LEU A 98 2.78 2.19 2.29
N LEU A 99 3.12 3.44 2.58
CA LEU A 99 2.97 4.58 1.69
C LEU A 99 4.36 5.13 1.35
N MET A 100 4.66 5.26 0.07
CA MET A 100 5.91 5.80 -0.43
C MET A 100 5.68 7.12 -1.14
N THR A 101 6.43 8.13 -0.74
CA THR A 101 6.37 9.45 -1.37
C THR A 101 7.37 9.58 -2.50
N ALA A 102 7.17 10.56 -3.39
CA ALA A 102 8.13 10.92 -4.43
C ALA A 102 9.46 11.46 -3.85
N GLY A 103 9.47 11.87 -2.58
CA GLY A 103 10.65 12.31 -1.84
C GLY A 103 11.42 11.18 -1.16
N ASP A 104 11.14 9.92 -1.48
CA ASP A 104 11.76 8.72 -0.86
C ASP A 104 11.46 8.57 0.64
N GLU A 105 10.45 9.28 1.15
CA GLU A 105 9.92 9.06 2.50
C GLU A 105 8.95 7.88 2.47
N VAL A 106 9.14 6.96 3.41
CA VAL A 106 8.24 5.83 3.67
C VAL A 106 7.44 6.12 4.93
N ARG A 107 6.12 5.95 4.85
CA ARG A 107 5.18 6.02 5.98
C ARG A 107 4.44 4.70 6.08
N CYS A 108 4.16 4.24 7.29
CA CYS A 108 3.42 3.02 7.49
C CYS A 108 2.48 3.10 8.68
N THR A 109 1.46 2.26 8.66
CA THR A 109 0.58 2.06 9.81
C THR A 109 1.33 1.33 10.93
N GLY A 110 0.92 1.52 12.18
CA GLY A 110 1.63 1.01 13.35
C GLY A 110 1.72 -0.51 13.43
N GLY A 111 0.74 -1.24 12.89
CA GLY A 111 0.70 -2.70 12.90
C GLY A 111 1.45 -3.37 11.75
N LEU A 112 1.91 -2.62 10.74
CA LEU A 112 2.58 -3.19 9.56
C LEU A 112 3.79 -4.05 9.93
N ALA A 113 4.50 -3.71 11.01
CA ALA A 113 5.65 -4.47 11.50
C ALA A 113 5.33 -5.95 11.78
N GLY A 114 4.08 -6.26 12.16
CA GLY A 114 3.62 -7.64 12.40
C GLY A 114 3.56 -8.49 11.13
N TRP A 115 3.62 -7.87 9.96
CA TRP A 115 3.54 -8.54 8.66
C TRP A 115 4.89 -8.63 7.94
N LEU A 116 5.95 -8.01 8.45
CA LEU A 116 7.26 -8.01 7.79
C LEU A 116 7.99 -9.35 8.01
N GLY A 117 8.48 -9.99 6.95
CA GLY A 117 9.16 -11.29 7.07
C GLY A 117 9.61 -11.95 5.78
#